data_AF-A0A0F8X9B0-F1
#
_entry.id   AF-A0A0F8X9B0-F1
#
_cell.length_a   1.000
_cell.length_b   1.000
_cell.length_c   1.000
_cell.angle_alpha   90.00
_cell.angle_beta   90.00
_cell.angle_gamma   90.00
#
_symmetry.space_group_name_H-M   'P 1'
#
loop_
_entity.id
_entity.type
_entity.pdbx_description
1 polymer ?
#
loop_
_entity_poly.entity_id
_entity_poly.type
_entity_poly.pdbx_seq_one_letter_code
_entity_poly.pdbx_strand_id
1 'polypeptide(L)'
;IANIPTGYGSLHLEFGGGIAWFPVEIPSGTRISARMQALITVDTTDIRLFMFGGSSWSSVPVFQSIDTMGALTASSHGTVLSTSPTEVIASTAEDYKALGFGLDGGGDTSLGTDSLLELFVGAGAAEKSLISGIQFFSSNNERMGKIYPSQGIIPMEMNIPAGSRLSAQLVSAGAALALVLYGFR
;
A
#
# COMPACT_ATOMS: atom_id res chain seq x y z
N ILE A 1 -18.47 -7.91 -6.74
CA ILE A 1 -17.08 -7.56 -7.08
C ILE A 1 -16.98 -6.05 -6.95
N ALA A 2 -16.18 -5.54 -6.03
CA ALA A 2 -15.97 -4.09 -5.90
C ALA A 2 -15.16 -3.61 -7.10
N ASN A 3 -15.59 -2.50 -7.73
CA ASN A 3 -14.80 -1.85 -8.77
C ASN A 3 -13.63 -1.15 -8.09
N ILE A 4 -12.41 -1.40 -8.55
CA ILE A 4 -11.22 -0.70 -8.05
C ILE A 4 -10.90 0.43 -9.02
N PRO A 5 -11.06 1.70 -8.61
CA PRO A 5 -10.74 2.82 -9.47
C PRO A 5 -9.22 2.87 -9.69
N THR A 6 -8.79 2.75 -10.94
CA THR A 6 -7.41 2.99 -11.35
C THR A 6 -7.36 4.37 -11.99
N GLY A 7 -6.76 5.36 -11.33
CA GLY A 7 -6.74 6.74 -11.81
C GLY A 7 -6.02 6.91 -13.15
N TYR A 8 -6.41 7.96 -13.89
CA TYR A 8 -5.72 8.43 -15.08
C TYR A 8 -4.69 9.50 -14.66
N GLY A 9 -3.40 9.20 -14.78
CA GLY A 9 -2.34 10.17 -14.51
C GLY A 9 -1.86 10.82 -15.81
N SER A 10 -2.15 12.12 -16.01
CA SER A 10 -1.66 12.91 -17.16
C SER A 10 -0.16 13.26 -17.11
N LEU A 11 0.61 12.61 -16.23
CA LEU A 11 2.05 12.82 -16.12
C LEU A 11 2.76 11.83 -17.04
N HIS A 12 3.25 12.37 -18.15
CA HIS A 12 4.08 11.77 -19.17
C HIS A 12 5.47 11.40 -18.60
N LEU A 13 5.52 10.52 -17.60
CA LEU A 13 6.66 9.64 -17.38
C LEU A 13 6.41 8.42 -18.26
N GLU A 14 7.42 7.89 -18.93
CA GLU A 14 7.32 6.85 -19.99
C GLU A 14 6.63 5.52 -19.56
N PHE A 15 6.13 5.43 -18.33
CA PHE A 15 5.33 4.34 -17.75
C PHE A 15 3.91 4.79 -17.30
N GLY A 16 3.29 5.76 -17.99
CA GLY A 16 2.02 6.44 -17.65
C GLY A 16 0.73 5.60 -17.49
N GLY A 17 0.81 4.34 -17.06
CA GLY A 17 -0.33 3.53 -16.61
C GLY A 17 -0.43 3.53 -15.08
N GLY A 18 -1.64 3.72 -14.55
CA GLY A 18 -1.91 3.46 -13.13
C GLY A 18 -1.69 1.97 -12.83
N ILE A 19 -0.63 1.63 -12.10
CA ILE A 19 -0.40 0.24 -11.67
C ILE A 19 -1.31 -0.03 -10.47
N ALA A 20 -2.31 -0.89 -10.67
CA ALA A 20 -3.06 -1.48 -9.58
C ALA A 20 -2.37 -2.77 -9.14
N TRP A 21 -2.24 -2.93 -7.83
CA TRP A 21 -1.69 -4.14 -7.25
C TRP A 21 -2.65 -4.77 -6.28
N PHE A 22 -2.62 -6.09 -6.28
CA PHE A 22 -3.51 -6.93 -5.51
C PHE A 22 -2.62 -7.84 -4.66
N PRO A 23 -2.50 -7.57 -3.35
CA PRO A 23 -1.85 -8.48 -2.43
C PRO A 23 -2.79 -9.67 -2.20
N VAL A 24 -2.74 -10.64 -3.11
CA VAL A 24 -3.60 -11.82 -3.04
C VAL A 24 -2.81 -13.10 -3.24
N GLU A 25 -3.04 -14.07 -2.37
CA GLU A 25 -2.60 -15.45 -2.56
C GLU A 25 -3.48 -16.09 -3.64
N ILE A 26 -2.87 -16.63 -4.69
CA ILE A 26 -3.57 -17.32 -5.77
C ILE A 26 -3.24 -18.82 -5.66
N PRO A 27 -4.18 -19.66 -5.19
CA PRO A 27 -3.93 -21.09 -5.05
C PRO A 27 -3.58 -21.75 -6.39
N SER A 28 -2.76 -22.79 -6.35
CA SER A 28 -2.42 -23.58 -7.54
C SER A 28 -3.67 -24.11 -8.24
N GLY A 29 -3.68 -24.05 -9.58
CA GLY A 29 -4.81 -24.48 -10.40
C GLY A 29 -5.97 -23.48 -10.48
N THR A 30 -5.87 -22.32 -9.82
CA THR A 30 -6.90 -21.27 -9.90
C THR A 30 -6.84 -20.56 -11.25
N ARG A 31 -8.02 -20.30 -11.83
CA ARG A 31 -8.16 -19.47 -13.03
C ARG A 31 -8.32 -18.00 -12.63
N ILE A 32 -7.45 -17.14 -13.15
CA ILE A 32 -7.55 -15.70 -12.97
C ILE A 32 -8.39 -15.12 -14.11
N SER A 33 -9.42 -14.34 -13.79
CA SER A 33 -10.22 -13.58 -14.76
C SER A 33 -10.27 -12.13 -14.31
N ALA A 34 -9.97 -11.20 -15.23
CA ALA A 34 -10.02 -9.78 -14.99
C ALA A 34 -10.92 -9.10 -16.03
N ARG A 35 -11.67 -8.09 -15.60
CA ARG A 35 -12.48 -7.23 -16.46
C ARG A 35 -12.11 -5.79 -16.18
N MET A 36 -11.87 -5.03 -17.25
CA MET A 36 -11.72 -3.59 -17.19
C MET A 36 -12.88 -2.92 -17.93
N GLN A 37 -13.27 -1.74 -17.46
CA GLN A 37 -14.25 -0.89 -18.12
C GLN A 37 -13.77 0.56 -18.01
N ALA A 38 -13.72 1.27 -19.13
CA ALA A 38 -13.44 2.69 -19.12
C ALA A 38 -14.70 3.47 -18.73
N LEU A 39 -14.52 4.55 -17.97
CA LEU A 39 -15.60 5.50 -17.65
C LEU A 39 -15.88 6.44 -18.82
N ILE A 40 -14.89 6.70 -19.67
CA ILE A 40 -14.97 7.60 -20.82
C ILE A 40 -14.94 6.82 -22.15
N THR A 41 -15.58 7.37 -23.17
CA THR A 41 -15.90 6.68 -24.43
C THR A 41 -14.73 6.58 -25.42
N VAL A 42 -13.66 7.37 -25.27
CA VAL A 42 -12.75 7.69 -26.41
C VAL A 42 -11.27 7.44 -26.16
N ASP A 43 -10.88 6.73 -25.11
CA ASP A 43 -9.45 6.46 -24.85
C ASP A 43 -9.09 4.98 -25.02
N THR A 44 -7.87 4.72 -25.49
CA THR A 44 -7.29 3.38 -25.61
C THR A 44 -6.44 3.08 -24.39
N THR A 45 -6.66 1.94 -23.75
CA THR A 45 -5.89 1.50 -22.58
C THR A 45 -5.16 0.20 -22.89
N ASP A 46 -3.86 0.15 -22.56
CA ASP A 46 -3.05 -1.08 -22.56
C ASP A 46 -3.09 -1.67 -21.15
N ILE A 47 -3.43 -2.96 -21.04
CA ILE A 47 -3.52 -3.66 -19.77
C ILE A 47 -2.41 -4.70 -19.71
N ARG A 48 -1.55 -4.57 -18.70
CA ARG A 48 -0.48 -5.52 -18.45
C ARG A 48 -0.71 -6.17 -17.10
N LEU A 49 -0.82 -7.50 -17.11
CA LEU A 49 -0.81 -8.31 -15.91
C LEU A 49 0.62 -8.75 -15.64
N PHE A 50 1.19 -8.27 -14.54
CA PHE A 50 2.48 -8.73 -14.04
C PHE A 50 2.23 -9.73 -12.91
N MET A 51 2.73 -10.95 -13.08
CA MET A 51 2.78 -11.94 -12.01
C MET A 51 4.23 -12.08 -11.57
N PHE A 52 4.48 -11.92 -10.28
CA PHE A 52 5.81 -12.05 -9.69
C PHE A 52 5.91 -13.40 -8.99
N GLY A 53 6.94 -14.18 -9.33
CA GLY A 53 7.29 -15.43 -8.67
C GLY A 53 7.66 -16.57 -9.60
N GLY A 54 8.58 -17.44 -9.16
CA GLY A 54 9.01 -18.65 -9.89
C GLY A 54 10.01 -18.43 -11.04
N SER A 55 10.40 -17.18 -11.33
CA SER A 55 11.38 -16.84 -12.37
C SER A 55 12.76 -16.60 -11.75
N SER A 56 13.81 -17.15 -12.37
CA SER A 56 15.21 -16.87 -12.00
C SER A 56 15.66 -15.42 -12.28
N TRP A 57 14.84 -14.65 -12.99
CA TRP A 57 15.10 -13.25 -13.37
C TRP A 57 14.47 -12.25 -12.41
N SER A 58 13.60 -12.70 -11.50
CA SER A 58 12.94 -11.84 -10.52
C SER A 58 13.61 -12.01 -9.17
N SER A 59 14.20 -10.94 -8.65
CA SER A 59 14.72 -10.91 -7.28
C SER A 59 13.61 -10.79 -6.23
N VAL A 60 12.35 -10.60 -6.64
CA VAL A 60 11.21 -10.50 -5.71
C VAL A 60 10.92 -11.87 -5.11
N PRO A 61 10.96 -12.02 -3.77
CA PRO A 61 10.67 -13.29 -3.11
C PRO A 61 9.24 -13.75 -3.41
N VAL A 62 9.06 -15.08 -3.51
CA VAL A 62 7.72 -15.68 -3.52
C VAL A 62 7.30 -15.87 -2.08
N PHE A 63 6.32 -15.09 -1.65
CA PHE A 63 5.72 -15.21 -0.32
C PHE A 63 4.61 -16.25 -0.36
N GLN A 64 4.41 -16.97 0.75
CA GLN A 64 3.46 -18.07 0.84
C GLN A 64 2.04 -17.56 1.03
N SER A 65 1.86 -16.50 1.81
CA SER A 65 0.58 -15.82 1.94
C SER A 65 0.74 -14.37 2.39
N ILE A 66 -0.39 -13.68 2.49
CA ILE A 66 -0.45 -12.26 2.83
C ILE A 66 -1.54 -12.02 3.88
N ASP A 67 -1.19 -11.29 4.94
CA ASP A 67 -2.14 -10.82 5.95
C ASP A 67 -2.39 -9.32 5.78
N THR A 68 -3.64 -8.90 5.99
CA THR A 68 -4.03 -7.49 5.96
C THR A 68 -4.14 -6.95 7.39
N MET A 69 -3.45 -5.83 7.67
CA MET A 69 -3.41 -5.19 8.98
C MET A 69 -3.80 -3.72 8.85
N GLY A 70 -4.51 -3.18 9.85
CA GLY A 70 -4.97 -1.79 9.83
C GLY A 70 -6.15 -1.49 8.90
N ALA A 71 -6.86 -2.49 8.38
CA ALA A 71 -8.03 -2.26 7.56
C ALA A 71 -9.29 -2.05 8.41
N LEU A 72 -9.96 -0.91 8.24
CA LEU A 72 -11.30 -0.62 8.77
C LEU A 72 -12.36 -1.03 7.74
N THR A 73 -12.74 -2.31 7.79
CA THR A 73 -13.65 -2.90 6.80
C THR A 73 -15.04 -2.26 6.77
N ALA A 74 -15.48 -1.66 7.87
CA ALA A 74 -16.76 -0.94 7.95
C ALA A 74 -16.80 0.30 7.06
N SER A 75 -15.66 0.97 6.88
CA SER A 75 -15.55 2.22 6.11
C SER A 75 -14.74 2.07 4.83
N SER A 76 -14.22 0.86 4.55
CA SER A 76 -13.34 0.59 3.39
C SER A 76 -12.08 1.48 3.34
N HIS A 77 -11.58 1.88 4.52
CA HIS A 77 -10.38 2.69 4.69
C HIS A 77 -9.35 1.95 5.53
N GLY A 78 -8.11 2.42 5.54
CA GLY A 78 -7.10 2.03 6.52
C GLY A 78 -7.26 2.69 7.90
N THR A 79 -6.27 2.46 8.76
CA THR A 79 -6.12 3.16 10.04
C THR A 79 -5.70 4.60 9.78
N VAL A 80 -6.52 5.56 10.20
CA VAL A 80 -6.21 7.00 10.07
C VAL A 80 -4.98 7.34 10.89
N LEU A 81 -3.98 7.92 10.25
CA LEU A 81 -2.72 8.32 10.85
C LEU A 81 -2.78 9.76 11.35
N SER A 82 -1.95 10.03 12.36
CA SER A 82 -1.70 11.38 12.88
C SER A 82 -0.23 11.74 12.79
N THR A 83 0.14 12.92 13.30
CA THR A 83 1.54 13.35 13.42
C THR A 83 2.26 12.73 14.62
N SER A 84 1.63 11.79 15.32
CA SER A 84 2.24 10.98 16.38
C SER A 84 2.04 9.50 16.06
N PRO A 85 2.89 8.60 16.59
CA PRO A 85 2.80 7.18 16.29
C PRO A 85 1.42 6.64 16.62
N THR A 86 0.73 6.18 15.59
CA THR A 86 -0.62 5.61 15.65
C THR A 86 -0.51 4.10 15.54
N GLU A 87 -1.14 3.36 16.46
CA GLU A 87 -1.14 1.91 16.41
C GLU A 87 -1.92 1.40 15.21
N VAL A 88 -1.28 0.59 14.35
CA VAL A 88 -1.92 -0.05 13.20
C VAL A 88 -2.38 -1.46 13.57
N ILE A 89 -1.54 -2.19 14.32
CA ILE A 89 -1.88 -3.47 14.92
C ILE A 89 -1.11 -3.64 16.23
N ALA A 90 -1.80 -4.08 17.28
CA ALA A 90 -1.22 -4.27 18.61
C ALA A 90 -0.19 -5.41 18.67
N SER A 91 -0.36 -6.45 17.83
CA SER A 91 0.50 -7.64 17.80
C SER A 91 0.36 -8.37 16.46
N THR A 92 1.47 -8.63 15.78
CA THR A 92 1.51 -9.53 14.61
C THR A 92 1.23 -10.97 15.05
N ALA A 93 0.46 -11.70 14.23
CA ALA A 93 0.11 -13.09 14.52
C ALA A 93 1.25 -14.07 14.14
N GLU A 94 2.05 -13.70 13.14
CA GLU A 94 3.08 -14.53 12.54
C GLU A 94 4.37 -13.72 12.29
N ASP A 95 5.44 -14.42 11.94
CA ASP A 95 6.66 -13.80 11.41
C ASP A 95 6.41 -13.32 9.97
N TYR A 96 6.71 -12.06 9.67
CA TYR A 96 6.69 -11.52 8.32
C TYR A 96 8.11 -11.28 7.78
N LYS A 97 8.30 -11.57 6.49
CA LYS A 97 9.54 -11.38 5.72
C LYS A 97 9.54 -10.14 4.85
N ALA A 98 8.36 -9.57 4.58
CA ALA A 98 8.25 -8.28 3.95
C ALA A 98 6.97 -7.56 4.38
N LEU A 99 6.98 -6.23 4.20
CA LEU A 99 5.81 -5.39 4.36
C LEU A 99 5.51 -4.66 3.05
N GLY A 100 4.26 -4.78 2.61
CA GLY A 100 3.65 -3.88 1.64
C GLY A 100 2.66 -2.97 2.36
N PHE A 101 2.22 -1.91 1.70
CA PHE A 101 1.24 -1.01 2.28
C PHE A 101 0.49 -0.21 1.22
N GLY A 102 -0.76 0.11 1.52
CA GLY A 102 -1.62 1.00 0.76
C GLY A 102 -2.00 2.22 1.60
N LEU A 103 -2.16 3.36 0.94
CA LEU A 103 -2.69 4.57 1.57
C LEU A 103 -3.96 5.00 0.85
N ASP A 104 -4.89 5.55 1.62
CA ASP A 104 -6.08 6.21 1.13
C ASP A 104 -6.33 7.51 1.92
N GLY A 105 -7.30 8.31 1.47
CA GLY A 105 -7.58 9.62 2.06
C GLY A 105 -8.27 9.58 3.43
N GLY A 106 -8.56 8.42 4.00
CA GLY A 106 -9.20 8.28 5.31
C GLY A 106 -10.61 8.86 5.41
N GLY A 107 -11.25 9.10 4.26
CA GLY A 107 -12.53 9.83 4.16
C GLY A 107 -12.38 11.36 4.17
N ASP A 108 -11.16 11.89 4.25
CA ASP A 108 -10.85 13.31 4.14
C ASP A 108 -10.81 13.75 2.67
N THR A 109 -11.58 14.78 2.34
CA THR A 109 -11.63 15.38 0.99
C THR A 109 -10.69 16.58 0.86
N SER A 110 -10.07 17.03 1.96
CA SER A 110 -9.12 18.15 2.00
C SER A 110 -7.67 17.75 1.69
N LEU A 111 -7.50 16.73 0.86
CA LEU A 111 -6.20 16.29 0.35
C LEU A 111 -5.52 17.43 -0.44
N GLY A 112 -4.22 17.61 -0.29
CA GLY A 112 -3.53 18.72 -0.97
C GLY A 112 -2.15 19.07 -0.44
N THR A 113 -1.63 18.31 0.53
CA THR A 113 -0.30 18.49 1.08
C THR A 113 0.45 17.17 0.97
N ASP A 114 1.73 17.26 0.59
CA ASP A 114 2.63 16.11 0.59
C ASP A 114 2.95 15.71 2.03
N SER A 115 2.99 14.40 2.27
CA SER A 115 3.30 13.84 3.58
C SER A 115 4.38 12.78 3.50
N LEU A 116 5.18 12.71 4.55
CA LEU A 116 6.13 11.63 4.77
C LEU A 116 5.50 10.62 5.73
N LEU A 117 5.51 9.35 5.36
CA LEU A 117 5.15 8.23 6.24
C LEU A 117 6.40 7.72 6.94
N GLU A 118 6.23 7.44 8.22
CA GLU A 118 7.19 6.65 9.00
C GLU A 118 6.47 5.43 9.57
N LEU A 119 7.14 4.29 9.51
CA LEU A 119 6.68 3.01 10.04
C LEU A 119 7.60 2.58 11.17
N PHE A 120 7.02 2.08 12.25
CA PHE A 120 7.74 1.65 13.44
C PHE A 120 7.35 0.23 13.84
N VAL A 121 8.28 -0.43 14.53
CA VAL A 121 8.05 -1.70 15.21
C VAL A 121 8.36 -1.56 16.70
N GLY A 122 7.58 -2.22 17.53
CA GLY A 122 7.72 -2.21 18.98
C GLY A 122 6.58 -1.50 19.67
N ALA A 123 6.68 -1.36 20.99
CA ALA A 123 5.62 -0.80 21.82
C ALA A 123 6.13 0.29 22.75
N GLY A 124 5.36 1.37 22.85
CA GLY A 124 5.62 2.46 23.79
C GLY A 124 6.99 3.11 23.58
N ALA A 125 7.77 3.25 24.64
CA ALA A 125 9.07 3.91 24.60
C ALA A 125 10.19 3.12 23.86
N ALA A 126 9.89 1.93 23.35
CA ALA A 126 10.85 1.06 22.64
C ALA A 126 10.57 0.94 21.13
N GLU A 127 9.78 1.85 20.56
CA GLU A 127 9.54 1.91 19.12
C GLU A 127 10.85 2.15 18.35
N LYS A 128 11.09 1.33 17.32
CA LYS A 128 12.19 1.47 16.38
C LYS A 128 11.62 1.81 15.02
N SER A 129 12.18 2.83 14.38
CA SER A 129 11.87 3.15 12.98
C SER A 129 12.27 1.97 12.09
N LEU A 130 11.29 1.37 11.41
CA LEU A 130 11.50 0.40 10.34
C LEU A 130 11.80 1.11 9.03
N ILE A 131 11.01 2.13 8.72
CA ILE A 131 11.06 2.88 7.46
C ILE A 131 10.76 4.34 7.77
N SER A 132 11.56 5.24 7.24
CA SER A 132 11.36 6.68 7.41
C SER A 132 11.46 7.38 6.06
N GLY A 133 10.76 8.49 5.94
CA GLY A 133 10.87 9.40 4.80
C GLY A 133 10.21 8.92 3.52
N ILE A 134 9.22 8.01 3.59
CA ILE A 134 8.47 7.63 2.38
C ILE A 134 7.54 8.80 2.03
N GLN A 135 7.79 9.45 0.91
CA GLN A 135 7.00 10.61 0.50
C GLN A 135 5.80 10.23 -0.37
N PHE A 136 4.66 10.83 -0.05
CA PHE A 136 3.40 10.73 -0.80
C PHE A 136 2.93 12.10 -1.18
N PHE A 137 2.38 12.18 -2.39
CA PHE A 137 1.55 13.30 -2.79
C PHE A 137 0.09 12.93 -2.62
N SER A 138 -0.69 13.89 -2.13
CA SER A 138 -2.14 13.82 -2.08
C SER A 138 -2.69 15.09 -2.73
N SER A 139 -3.78 14.96 -3.50
CA SER A 139 -4.48 16.12 -4.03
C SER A 139 -5.98 15.99 -3.89
N ASN A 140 -6.64 17.14 -3.84
CA ASN A 140 -8.10 17.31 -3.80
C ASN A 140 -8.83 16.76 -5.04
N ASN A 141 -8.09 16.37 -6.08
CA ASN A 141 -8.63 15.60 -7.21
C ASN A 141 -8.58 14.09 -6.95
N GLU A 142 -8.63 13.69 -5.67
CA GLU A 142 -8.54 12.29 -5.19
C GLU A 142 -7.29 11.56 -5.72
N ARG A 143 -6.24 12.31 -6.01
CA ARG A 143 -5.01 11.74 -6.56
C ARG A 143 -4.06 11.46 -5.41
N MET A 144 -3.77 10.18 -5.20
CA MET A 144 -2.72 9.74 -4.29
C MET A 144 -1.63 9.03 -5.07
N GLY A 145 -0.37 9.31 -4.75
CA GLY A 145 0.73 8.52 -5.27
C GLY A 145 2.02 8.73 -4.49
N LYS A 146 2.97 7.81 -4.70
CA LYS A 146 4.29 7.84 -4.08
C LYS A 146 5.25 8.66 -4.94
N ILE A 147 6.09 9.46 -4.28
CA ILE A 147 7.14 10.22 -4.95
C ILE A 147 8.40 9.35 -5.08
N TYR A 148 8.90 8.74 -3.99
CA TYR A 148 10.06 7.82 -4.04
C TYR A 148 10.13 6.84 -2.86
N PRO A 149 10.75 5.65 -3.05
CA PRO A 149 11.12 5.06 -4.34
C PRO A 149 9.87 4.65 -5.14
N SER A 150 9.88 4.92 -6.44
CA SER A 150 8.80 4.72 -7.41
C SER A 150 8.34 3.25 -7.59
N GLN A 151 8.92 2.32 -6.84
CA GLN A 151 8.53 0.91 -6.76
C GLN A 151 7.47 0.70 -5.69
N GLY A 152 6.48 1.60 -5.65
CA GLY A 152 5.53 1.81 -4.57
C GLY A 152 4.64 0.63 -4.18
N ILE A 153 4.91 -0.54 -4.72
CA ILE A 153 4.11 -1.73 -4.52
C ILE A 153 4.94 -3.03 -4.55
N ILE A 154 6.26 -2.93 -4.38
CA ILE A 154 7.08 -4.10 -4.11
C ILE A 154 7.16 -4.26 -2.59
N PRO A 155 6.80 -5.43 -2.02
CA PRO A 155 7.01 -5.70 -0.61
C PRO A 155 8.46 -5.41 -0.25
N MET A 156 8.67 -4.59 0.78
CA MET A 156 10.02 -4.29 1.25
C MET A 156 10.42 -5.39 2.23
N GLU A 157 11.52 -6.06 1.93
CA GLU A 157 12.02 -7.15 2.77
C GLU A 157 12.46 -6.63 4.13
N MET A 158 11.87 -7.18 5.18
CA MET A 158 12.23 -6.96 6.57
C MET A 158 11.68 -8.08 7.43
N ASN A 159 12.46 -8.49 8.43
CA ASN A 159 12.02 -9.49 9.39
C ASN A 159 11.23 -8.82 10.51
N ILE A 160 9.94 -9.08 10.57
CA ILE A 160 9.06 -8.68 11.66
C ILE A 160 8.67 -9.94 12.43
N PRO A 161 9.20 -10.16 13.65
CA PRO A 161 8.82 -11.30 14.46
C PRO A 161 7.32 -11.28 14.82
N ALA A 162 6.73 -12.46 15.03
CA ALA A 162 5.43 -12.61 15.66
C ALA A 162 5.41 -11.90 17.03
N GLY A 163 4.25 -11.38 17.42
CA GLY A 163 4.11 -10.60 18.66
C GLY A 163 4.57 -9.13 18.55
N SER A 164 5.03 -8.70 17.37
CA SER A 164 5.47 -7.31 17.17
C SER A 164 4.27 -6.38 17.06
N ARG A 165 4.31 -5.25 17.75
CA ARG A 165 3.39 -4.14 17.48
C ARG A 165 3.90 -3.33 16.30
N LEU A 166 3.01 -2.90 15.41
CA LEU A 166 3.32 -1.97 14.32
C LEU A 166 2.55 -0.67 14.50
N SER A 167 3.27 0.44 14.34
CA SER A 167 2.71 1.78 14.38
C SER A 167 3.24 2.62 13.21
N ALA A 168 2.53 3.70 12.93
CA ALA A 168 2.86 4.58 11.81
C ALA A 168 2.51 6.03 12.15
N GLN A 169 3.22 6.97 11.55
CA GLN A 169 2.91 8.40 11.66
C GLN A 169 3.14 9.13 10.36
N LEU A 170 2.51 10.30 10.24
CA LEU A 170 2.81 11.28 9.22
C LEU A 170 3.76 12.34 9.81
N VAL A 171 4.81 12.73 9.08
CA VAL A 171 5.73 13.77 9.56
C VAL A 171 5.16 15.18 9.35
N SER A 172 4.21 15.36 8.42
CA SER A 172 3.57 16.64 8.14
C SER A 172 2.08 16.62 8.46
N ALA A 173 1.58 17.74 9.00
CA ALA A 173 0.21 17.90 9.51
C ALA A 173 -0.85 18.20 8.41
N GLY A 174 -0.65 17.67 7.20
CA GLY A 174 -1.38 18.12 6.01
C GLY A 174 -2.79 17.54 5.85
N ALA A 175 -2.91 16.21 5.80
CA ALA A 175 -4.17 15.51 5.56
C ALA A 175 -4.23 14.21 6.39
N ALA A 176 -5.42 13.81 6.80
CA ALA A 176 -5.65 12.57 7.53
C ALA A 176 -5.54 11.37 6.57
N LEU A 177 -4.33 10.85 6.35
CA LEU A 177 -4.14 9.66 5.52
C LEU A 177 -4.47 8.41 6.32
N ALA A 178 -5.13 7.45 5.68
CA ALA A 178 -5.39 6.14 6.24
C ALA A 178 -4.41 5.11 5.65
N LEU A 179 -3.92 4.20 6.50
CA LEU A 179 -2.92 3.19 6.17
C LEU A 179 -3.46 1.78 6.32
N VAL A 180 -3.25 0.97 5.28
CA VAL A 180 -3.38 -0.48 5.33
C VAL A 180 -2.01 -1.09 5.13
N LEU A 181 -1.62 -2.03 5.99
CA LEU A 181 -0.40 -2.81 5.86
C LEU A 181 -0.72 -4.22 5.33
N TYR A 182 0.21 -4.74 4.54
CA TYR A 182 0.18 -6.11 4.02
C TYR A 182 1.43 -6.83 4.49
N GLY A 183 1.27 -7.81 5.38
CA GLY A 183 2.36 -8.64 5.89
C GLY A 183 2.57 -9.86 5.02
N PHE A 184 3.79 -10.07 4.55
CA PHE A 184 4.15 -11.18 3.68
C PHE A 184 4.97 -12.20 4.46
N ARG A 185 4.56 -13.47 4.46
CA ARG A 185 5.29 -14.57 5.14
C ARG A 185 5.95 -15.53 4.15
#